data_AF-A0A5M7C7E2-F1
#
_entry.id   AF-A0A5M7C7E2-F1
#
_cell.length_a   1.000
_cell.length_b   1.000
_cell.length_c   1.000
_cell.angle_alpha   90.00
_cell.angle_beta   90.00
_cell.angle_gamma   90.00
#
_symmetry.space_group_name_H-M   'P 1'
#
loop_
_entity.id
_entity.type
_entity.pdbx_description
1 polymer ?
#
loop_
_entity_poly.entity_id
_entity_poly.type
_entity_poly.pdbx_seq_one_letter_code
_entity_poly.pdbx_strand_id
1 'polypeptide(L)'
;MAERIQVELVDDIDGSPANHTVTFALDGVTYEIDLNDEHAQDLRAILTRYVEAARKPKPEPARTARQQEREEEQTRRANKQLTEQIRGAAQRTREHLSKKAVEQPEPDGEVVETGVVAPEPRLDPPPAEKKEPAKASAVSLPLFSSAVD
;
A
#
# COMPACT_ATOMS: atom_id res chain seq x y z
N MET A 1 -10.85 28.46 30.68
CA MET A 1 -10.21 27.22 31.18
C MET A 1 -9.05 26.93 30.24
N ALA A 2 -7.89 26.54 30.76
CA ALA A 2 -6.70 26.25 29.94
C ALA A 2 -6.11 24.90 30.34
N GLU A 3 -5.72 24.11 29.35
CA GLU A 3 -5.10 22.80 29.49
C GLU A 3 -3.68 22.84 28.92
N ARG A 4 -2.74 22.15 29.58
CA ARG A 4 -1.37 21.95 29.09
C ARG A 4 -1.11 20.45 28.99
N ILE A 5 -0.77 19.99 27.80
CA ILE A 5 -0.30 18.63 27.52
C ILE A 5 1.22 18.68 27.40
N GLN A 6 1.92 17.82 28.14
CA GLN A 6 3.37 17.64 28.03
C GLN A 6 3.64 16.22 27.53
N VAL A 7 4.44 16.13 26.47
CA VAL A 7 4.89 14.87 25.87
C VAL A 7 6.39 14.78 26.10
N GLU A 8 6.83 13.67 26.66
CA GLU A 8 8.23 13.40 26.98
C GLU A 8 8.57 11.97 26.55
N LEU A 9 9.80 11.77 26.10
CA LEU A 9 10.33 10.44 25.81
C LEU A 9 10.76 9.81 27.13
N VAL A 10 10.35 8.57 27.36
CA VAL A 10 10.55 7.88 28.63
C VAL A 10 11.43 6.66 28.40
N ASP A 11 12.35 6.44 29.31
CA ASP A 11 13.25 5.30 29.35
C ASP A 11 12.48 4.01 29.65
N ASP A 12 12.63 3.01 28.78
CA ASP A 12 11.92 1.74 28.88
C ASP A 12 12.40 0.85 30.05
N ILE A 13 13.57 1.12 30.64
CA ILE A 13 14.16 0.34 31.74
C ILE A 13 13.65 0.83 33.09
N ASP A 14 13.71 2.14 33.34
CA ASP A 14 13.46 2.72 34.66
C ASP A 14 12.38 3.80 34.70
N GLY A 15 11.86 4.23 33.56
CA GLY A 15 10.83 5.26 33.47
C GLY A 15 11.35 6.70 33.64
N SER A 16 12.68 6.91 33.64
CA SER A 16 13.30 8.25 33.62
C SER A 16 13.15 8.92 32.25
N PRO A 17 13.50 10.21 32.10
CA PRO A 17 13.53 10.85 30.78
C PRO A 17 14.57 10.19 29.85
N ALA A 18 14.14 9.78 28.66
CA ALA A 18 15.01 9.22 27.64
C ALA A 18 15.47 10.28 26.64
N ASN A 19 16.68 10.09 26.11
CA ASN A 19 17.32 10.96 25.12
C ASN A 19 17.60 10.24 23.80
N HIS A 20 17.51 8.91 23.78
CA HIS A 20 17.98 8.08 22.68
C HIS A 20 17.05 6.91 22.41
N THR A 21 16.62 6.75 21.16
CA THR A 21 16.10 5.47 20.66
C THR A 21 17.25 4.67 20.09
N VAL A 22 17.53 3.49 20.65
CA VAL A 22 18.61 2.60 20.21
C VAL A 22 18.04 1.38 19.50
N THR A 23 18.43 1.19 18.24
CA THR A 23 18.11 -0.03 17.48
C THR A 23 19.22 -1.06 17.66
N PHE A 24 18.85 -2.30 17.98
CA PHE A 24 19.78 -3.44 18.05
C PHE A 24 19.11 -4.70 17.52
N ALA A 25 19.90 -5.75 17.28
CA ALA A 25 19.37 -7.01 16.76
C ALA A 25 19.95 -8.21 17.49
N LEU A 26 19.12 -9.23 17.68
CA LEU A 26 19.50 -10.52 18.26
C LEU A 26 18.77 -11.62 17.49
N ASP A 27 19.50 -12.66 17.07
CA ASP A 27 18.96 -13.81 16.32
C ASP A 27 18.12 -13.44 15.08
N GLY A 28 18.49 -12.33 14.42
CA GLY A 28 17.81 -11.83 13.22
C GLY A 28 16.53 -11.03 13.49
N VAL A 29 16.16 -10.84 14.74
CA VAL A 29 15.05 -9.96 15.14
C VAL A 29 15.60 -8.59 15.51
N THR A 30 15.04 -7.54 14.93
CA THR A 30 15.39 -6.14 15.23
C THR A 30 14.50 -5.61 16.35
N TYR A 31 15.12 -4.96 17.32
CA TYR A 31 14.49 -4.33 18.47
C TYR A 31 14.84 -2.85 18.51
N GLU A 32 13.97 -2.07 19.13
CA GLU A 32 14.16 -0.66 19.45
C GLU A 32 13.85 -0.47 20.93
N ILE A 33 14.61 0.41 21.58
CA ILE A 33 14.45 0.74 23.00
C ILE A 33 14.77 2.20 23.23
N ASP A 34 13.93 2.89 24.00
CA ASP A 34 14.16 4.28 24.40
C ASP A 34 14.92 4.31 25.73
N LEU A 35 16.06 5.02 25.74
CA LEU A 35 17.03 5.03 26.83
C LEU A 35 17.53 6.45 27.14
N ASN A 36 17.88 6.68 28.40
CA ASN A 36 18.67 7.80 28.87
C ASN A 36 20.16 7.62 28.48
N ASP A 37 20.97 8.64 28.74
CA ASP A 37 22.38 8.67 28.29
C ASP A 37 23.24 7.56 28.93
N GLU A 38 22.95 7.21 30.19
CA GLU A 38 23.69 6.20 30.95
C GLU A 38 23.37 4.79 30.42
N HIS A 39 22.08 4.44 30.34
CA HIS A 39 21.65 3.12 29.85
C HIS A 39 22.02 2.90 28.39
N ALA A 40 21.96 3.94 27.55
CA ALA A 40 22.39 3.86 26.16
C ALA A 40 23.92 3.59 26.04
N GLN A 41 24.73 4.17 26.93
CA GLN A 41 26.17 3.89 26.99
C GLN A 41 26.44 2.47 27.47
N ASP A 42 25.73 2.03 28.51
CA ASP A 42 25.87 0.69 29.07
C ASP A 42 25.54 -0.40 28.04
N LEU A 43 24.44 -0.24 27.29
CA LEU A 43 24.09 -1.17 26.22
C LEU A 43 25.21 -1.27 25.17
N ARG A 44 25.77 -0.12 24.74
CA ARG A 44 26.88 -0.10 23.77
C ARG A 44 28.15 -0.73 24.34
N ALA A 45 28.44 -0.50 25.61
CA ALA A 45 29.58 -1.07 26.31
C ALA A 45 29.49 -2.61 26.38
N ILE A 46 28.33 -3.15 26.74
CA ILE A 46 28.09 -4.61 26.78
C ILE A 46 28.31 -5.24 25.39
N LEU A 47 27.82 -4.57 24.34
CA LEU A 47 27.95 -5.07 22.97
C LEU A 47 29.37 -4.92 22.40
N THR A 48 30.19 -4.00 22.91
CA THR A 48 31.51 -3.66 22.37
C THR A 48 32.39 -4.90 22.18
N ARG A 49 32.50 -5.77 23.20
CA ARG A 49 33.30 -7.01 23.13
C ARG A 49 32.89 -7.91 21.97
N TYR A 50 31.59 -8.02 21.71
CA TYR A 50 31.07 -8.87 20.64
C TYR A 50 31.25 -8.22 19.27
N VAL A 51 31.05 -6.90 19.17
CA VAL A 51 31.25 -6.14 17.94
C VAL A 51 32.71 -6.18 17.49
N GLU A 52 33.65 -6.08 18.42
CA GLU A 52 35.09 -6.17 18.11
C GLU A 52 35.52 -7.55 17.60
N ALA A 53 34.92 -8.61 18.13
CA ALA A 53 35.19 -9.99 17.69
C ALA A 53 34.40 -10.38 16.43
N ALA A 54 33.30 -9.68 16.14
CA ALA A 54 32.42 -9.98 15.02
C ALA A 54 33.05 -9.59 13.68
N ARG A 55 32.72 -10.36 12.65
CA ARG A 55 33.00 -9.95 11.27
C ARG A 55 31.98 -8.90 10.87
N LYS A 56 32.46 -7.74 10.38
CA LYS A 56 31.57 -6.76 9.76
C LYS A 56 30.76 -7.45 8.65
N PRO A 57 29.43 -7.27 8.60
CA PRO A 57 28.65 -7.78 7.49
C PRO A 57 29.25 -7.22 6.20
N LYS A 58 29.30 -8.08 5.16
CA LYS A 58 29.68 -7.59 3.84
C LYS A 58 28.67 -6.47 3.53
N PRO A 59 29.12 -5.24 3.23
CA PRO A 59 28.19 -4.20 2.82
C PRO A 59 27.39 -4.79 1.67
N GLU A 60 26.06 -4.84 1.81
CA GLU A 60 25.23 -5.08 0.64
C GLU A 60 25.67 -4.08 -0.42
N PRO A 61 25.89 -4.52 -1.67
CA PRO A 61 26.34 -3.61 -2.71
C PRO A 61 25.34 -2.47 -2.77
N ALA A 62 25.79 -1.27 -2.38
CA ALA A 62 24.98 -0.08 -2.48
C ALA A 62 24.49 -0.03 -3.92
N ARG A 63 23.16 -0.08 -4.12
CA ARG A 63 22.58 0.01 -5.46
C ARG A 63 23.13 1.29 -6.07
N THR A 64 23.96 1.14 -7.09
CA THR A 64 24.58 2.30 -7.72
C THR A 64 23.48 3.14 -8.36
N ALA A 65 23.64 4.45 -8.42
CA ALA A 65 22.69 5.33 -9.12
C ALA A 65 22.38 4.84 -10.55
N ARG A 66 23.38 4.21 -11.21
CA ARG A 66 23.24 3.58 -12.53
C ARG A 66 22.35 2.33 -12.55
N GLN A 67 22.29 1.56 -11.46
CA GLN A 67 21.36 0.43 -11.35
C GLN A 67 19.94 0.90 -11.09
N GLN A 68 19.76 1.92 -10.25
CA GLN A 68 18.45 2.55 -10.04
C GLN A 68 17.91 3.15 -11.33
N GLU A 69 18.73 3.88 -12.08
CA GLU A 69 18.36 4.46 -13.37
C GLU A 69 17.96 3.39 -14.40
N ARG A 70 18.65 2.24 -14.44
CA ARG A 70 18.30 1.12 -15.31
C ARG A 70 17.00 0.43 -14.89
N GLU A 71 16.78 0.23 -13.60
CA GLU A 71 15.52 -0.33 -13.07
C GLU A 71 14.34 0.61 -13.38
N GLU A 72 14.51 1.91 -13.18
CA GLU A 72 13.50 2.92 -13.55
C GLU A 72 13.22 2.94 -15.05
N GLU A 73 14.27 2.89 -15.88
CA GLU A 73 14.11 2.87 -17.32
C GLU A 73 13.41 1.59 -17.81
N GLN A 74 13.75 0.43 -17.24
CA GLN A 74 13.03 -0.82 -17.50
C GLN A 74 11.57 -0.73 -17.09
N THR A 75 11.28 -0.14 -15.93
CA THR A 75 9.91 0.03 -15.44
C THR A 75 9.11 0.97 -16.36
N ARG A 76 9.71 2.09 -16.81
CA ARG A 76 9.11 3.01 -17.77
C ARG A 76 8.82 2.34 -19.11
N ARG A 77 9.75 1.53 -19.62
CA ARG A 77 9.57 0.78 -20.88
C ARG A 77 8.46 -0.26 -20.75
N ALA A 78 8.41 -1.00 -19.64
CA ALA A 78 7.36 -1.98 -19.37
C ALA A 78 5.97 -1.30 -19.29
N ASN A 79 5.86 -0.17 -18.59
CA ASN A 79 4.62 0.61 -18.49
C ASN A 79 4.16 1.15 -19.84
N LYS A 80 5.10 1.58 -20.70
CA LYS A 80 4.80 2.02 -22.07
C LYS A 80 4.23 0.87 -22.90
N GLN A 81 4.87 -0.30 -22.86
CA GLN A 81 4.41 -1.49 -23.58
C GLN A 81 3.04 -1.97 -23.10
N LEU A 82 2.80 -1.97 -21.78
CA LEU A 82 1.50 -2.31 -21.21
C LEU A 82 0.40 -1.36 -21.72
N THR A 83 0.69 -0.07 -21.76
CA THR A 83 -0.23 0.95 -22.28
C THR A 83 -0.58 0.71 -23.76
N GLU A 84 0.41 0.38 -24.58
CA GLU A 84 0.22 0.04 -26.00
C GLU A 84 -0.60 -1.23 -26.18
N GLN A 85 -0.38 -2.26 -25.36
CA GLN A 85 -1.18 -3.48 -25.36
C GLN A 85 -2.64 -3.23 -24.97
N ILE A 86 -2.89 -2.44 -23.91
CA ILE A 86 -4.24 -2.05 -23.49
C ILE A 86 -4.95 -1.30 -24.62
N ARG A 87 -4.27 -0.33 -25.24
CA ARG A 87 -4.83 0.44 -26.36
C ARG A 87 -5.15 -0.47 -27.56
N GLY A 88 -4.24 -1.37 -27.93
CA GLY A 88 -4.44 -2.32 -29.01
C GLY A 88 -5.58 -3.30 -28.75
N ALA A 89 -5.70 -3.80 -27.52
CA ALA A 89 -6.81 -4.65 -27.11
C ALA A 89 -8.16 -3.90 -27.23
N ALA A 90 -8.23 -2.67 -26.74
CA ALA A 90 -9.45 -1.86 -26.83
C ALA A 90 -9.87 -1.57 -28.29
N GLN A 91 -8.91 -1.32 -29.19
CA GLN A 91 -9.20 -1.12 -30.62
C GLN A 91 -9.77 -2.39 -31.28
N ARG A 92 -9.19 -3.57 -31.01
CA ARG A 92 -9.72 -4.83 -31.54
C ARG A 92 -11.12 -5.12 -31.04
N THR A 93 -11.38 -4.86 -29.74
CA THR A 93 -12.73 -4.99 -29.18
C THR A 93 -13.69 -4.02 -29.86
N ARG A 94 -13.28 -2.77 -30.11
CA ARG A 94 -14.08 -1.77 -30.83
C ARG A 94 -14.38 -2.18 -32.27
N GLU A 95 -13.41 -2.69 -33.00
CA GLU A 95 -13.59 -3.18 -34.37
C GLU A 95 -14.52 -4.38 -34.43
N HIS A 96 -14.39 -5.31 -33.47
CA HIS A 96 -15.26 -6.47 -33.37
C HIS A 96 -16.72 -6.07 -33.07
N LEU A 97 -16.92 -5.10 -32.17
CA LEU A 97 -18.24 -4.53 -31.89
C LEU A 97 -18.80 -3.76 -33.10
N SER A 98 -17.97 -3.02 -33.82
CA SER A 98 -18.37 -2.29 -35.03
C SER A 98 -18.76 -3.22 -36.18
N LYS A 99 -18.03 -4.33 -36.40
CA LYS A 99 -18.39 -5.33 -37.41
C LYS A 99 -19.71 -6.04 -37.06
N LYS A 100 -19.92 -6.36 -35.77
CA LYS A 100 -21.18 -6.94 -35.28
C LYS A 100 -22.37 -5.98 -35.39
N ALA A 101 -22.14 -4.67 -35.28
CA ALA A 101 -23.18 -3.65 -35.43
C ALA A 101 -23.59 -3.40 -36.90
N VAL A 102 -22.70 -3.67 -37.87
CA VAL A 102 -22.98 -3.51 -39.31
C VAL A 102 -23.78 -4.70 -39.88
N GLU A 103 -23.86 -5.82 -39.17
CA GLU A 103 -24.55 -7.03 -39.62
C GLU A 103 -26.01 -7.14 -39.15
N GLN A 104 -26.54 -6.16 -38.41
CA GLN A 104 -27.98 -6.09 -38.12
C GLN A 104 -28.68 -5.16 -39.13
N PRO A 105 -29.47 -5.69 -40.09
CA PRO A 105 -30.37 -4.86 -40.86
C PRO A 105 -31.57 -4.45 -39.99
N GLU A 106 -31.91 -3.16 -40.06
CA GLU A 106 -33.19 -2.60 -39.62
C GLU A 106 -34.35 -3.45 -40.19
N PRO A 107 -35.32 -3.91 -39.39
CA PRO A 107 -36.59 -4.35 -39.94
C PRO A 107 -37.57 -3.16 -39.96
N ASP A 108 -37.95 -2.77 -41.18
CA ASP A 108 -39.11 -1.93 -41.45
C ASP A 108 -40.39 -2.61 -40.91
N GLY A 109 -41.05 -1.93 -39.97
CA GLY A 109 -42.49 -1.89 -39.72
C GLY A 109 -43.32 -3.18 -39.65
N GLU A 110 -43.69 -3.58 -38.44
CA GLU A 110 -45.08 -3.98 -38.13
C GLU A 110 -45.43 -3.64 -36.68
N VAL A 111 -46.43 -2.78 -36.49
CA VAL A 111 -46.98 -2.40 -35.19
C VAL A 111 -47.81 -3.57 -34.69
N VAL A 112 -47.34 -4.29 -33.67
CA VAL A 112 -48.19 -5.22 -32.91
C VAL A 112 -48.07 -4.89 -31.44
N GLU A 113 -49.08 -4.17 -30.97
CA GLU A 113 -49.39 -3.99 -29.56
C GLU A 113 -49.60 -5.36 -28.92
N THR A 114 -48.66 -5.80 -28.08
CA THR A 114 -48.92 -6.85 -27.10
C THR A 114 -48.33 -6.40 -25.78
N GLY A 115 -49.18 -5.80 -24.96
CA GLY A 115 -48.91 -5.60 -23.56
C GLY A 115 -48.74 -6.96 -22.87
N VAL A 116 -47.53 -7.21 -22.35
CA VAL A 116 -47.33 -8.15 -21.25
C VAL A 116 -46.40 -7.46 -20.26
N VAL A 117 -47.01 -6.92 -19.22
CA VAL A 117 -46.33 -6.50 -17.99
C VAL A 117 -45.67 -7.76 -17.41
N ALA A 118 -44.36 -7.87 -17.55
CA ALA A 118 -43.58 -8.80 -16.73
C ALA A 118 -43.52 -8.20 -15.31
N PRO A 119 -43.97 -8.92 -14.27
CA PRO A 119 -43.91 -8.41 -12.91
C PRO A 119 -42.43 -8.30 -12.49
N GLU A 120 -42.05 -7.15 -11.95
CA GLU A 120 -40.78 -7.01 -11.24
C GLU A 120 -40.67 -8.13 -10.17
N PRO A 121 -39.54 -8.84 -10.06
CA PRO A 121 -39.30 -9.61 -8.86
C PRO A 121 -39.10 -8.61 -7.73
N ARG A 122 -40.15 -8.37 -6.94
CA ARG A 122 -40.02 -7.79 -5.60
C ARG A 122 -39.09 -8.71 -4.82
N LEU A 123 -37.81 -8.36 -4.76
CA LEU A 123 -36.94 -8.82 -3.70
C LEU A 123 -37.44 -8.12 -2.44
N ASP A 124 -38.28 -8.80 -1.67
CA ASP A 124 -38.53 -8.40 -0.31
C ASP A 124 -37.16 -8.31 0.39
N PRO A 125 -36.79 -7.15 0.98
CA PRO A 125 -35.57 -7.09 1.75
C PRO A 125 -35.69 -8.09 2.91
N PRO A 126 -34.66 -8.92 3.18
CA PRO A 126 -34.67 -9.78 4.36
C PRO A 126 -34.84 -8.91 5.61
N PRO A 127 -35.51 -9.41 6.67
CA PRO A 127 -35.69 -8.66 7.90
C PRO A 127 -34.34 -8.23 8.47
N ALA A 128 -34.25 -6.98 8.92
CA ALA A 128 -33.05 -6.39 9.47
C ALA A 128 -32.59 -7.12 10.73
N GLU A 129 -31.65 -8.04 10.60
CA GLU A 129 -30.82 -8.47 11.72
C GLU A 129 -29.84 -7.34 12.08
N LYS A 130 -30.04 -6.73 13.24
CA LYS A 130 -29.06 -5.83 13.86
C LYS A 130 -27.82 -6.64 14.22
N LYS A 131 -26.81 -6.64 13.34
CA LYS A 131 -25.44 -7.00 13.71
C LYS A 131 -24.65 -5.72 13.95
N GLU A 132 -24.11 -5.63 15.16
CA GLU A 132 -23.20 -4.59 15.64
C GLU A 132 -22.00 -4.42 14.68
N PRO A 133 -21.48 -3.20 14.49
CA PRO A 133 -20.37 -2.99 13.58
C PRO A 133 -19.08 -3.59 14.16
N ALA A 134 -18.63 -4.69 13.55
CA ALA A 134 -17.25 -5.16 13.70
C ALA A 134 -16.29 -4.11 13.13
N LYS A 135 -15.28 -3.77 13.94
CA LYS A 135 -14.24 -2.77 13.66
C LYS A 135 -13.57 -3.03 12.31
N ALA A 136 -13.80 -2.15 11.34
CA ALA A 136 -13.00 -2.11 10.12
C ALA A 136 -11.61 -1.52 10.47
N SER A 137 -10.56 -2.31 10.30
CA SER A 137 -9.19 -1.81 10.28
C SER A 137 -9.04 -0.88 9.08
N ALA A 138 -8.81 0.41 9.34
CA ALA A 138 -8.43 1.36 8.31
C ALA A 138 -7.06 0.94 7.75
N VAL A 139 -7.06 0.31 6.57
CA VAL A 139 -5.84 0.17 5.78
C VAL A 139 -5.53 1.55 5.22
N SER A 140 -4.54 2.21 5.82
CA SER A 140 -4.01 3.49 5.36
C SER A 140 -3.42 3.32 3.96
N LEU A 141 -4.00 4.01 2.97
CA LEU A 141 -3.42 4.13 1.63
C LEU A 141 -2.24 5.11 1.71
N PRO A 142 -1.06 4.81 1.13
CA PRO A 142 0.03 5.76 1.11
C PRO A 142 -0.32 6.98 0.23
N LEU A 143 -0.16 8.18 0.80
CA LEU A 143 -0.17 9.43 0.04
C LEU A 143 1.09 9.47 -0.83
N PHE A 144 0.94 9.32 -2.14
CA PHE A 144 1.98 9.73 -3.09
C PHE A 144 2.04 11.27 -3.09
N SER A 145 3.10 11.82 -2.49
CA SER A 145 3.45 13.23 -2.64
C SER A 145 3.90 13.45 -4.09
N SER A 146 3.08 14.17 -4.84
CA SER A 146 3.44 14.70 -6.16
C SER A 146 4.43 15.84 -5.96
N ALA A 147 5.70 15.61 -6.30
CA ALA A 147 6.63 16.66 -6.62
C ALA A 147 6.19 17.32 -7.94
N VAL A 148 5.99 18.63 -7.89
CA VAL A 148 5.96 19.53 -9.05
C VAL A 148 7.03 20.59 -8.76
N ASP A 149 7.94 20.73 -9.72
CA ASP A 149 9.07 21.67 -9.90
C ASP A 149 9.47 22.63 -8.77
#